data_AF-A0A4Q3WLG3-F1
#
_entry.id   AF-A0A4Q3WLG3-F1
#
_cell.length_a   1.000
_cell.length_b   1.000
_cell.length_c   1.000
_cell.angle_alpha   90.00
_cell.angle_beta   90.00
_cell.angle_gamma   90.00
#
_symmetry.space_group_name_H-M   'P 1'
#
loop_
_entity.id
_entity.type
_entity.pdbx_description
1 polymer ?
#
loop_
_entity_poly.entity_id
_entity_poly.type
_entity_poly.pdbx_seq_one_letter_code
_entity_poly.pdbx_strand_id
1 'polypeptide(L)'
;MIVQCTSLPKGEHLTVGQSYPIYAVEFRDGDCRYYICDSPGDAYPYSHSAAHFELTDATIPAGWSFSPGETMRLAPQSWNDFPYFYESLLDGVPAALVVFRAIQKSLDDEAPDPRPLVTVYVRLLNEGTTVYRPVSAYFVSDELALIAPAADYDGESEEWEFAPGEKVVLDWFDFGEGEVLVAVRRWGLKG
;
A
#
# COMPACT_ATOMS: atom_id res chain seq x y z
N MET A 1 0.39 0.08 7.07
CA MET A 1 0.60 -0.07 8.54
C MET A 1 1.86 0.64 8.98
N ILE A 2 1.74 1.65 9.84
CA ILE A 2 2.84 2.46 10.35
C ILE A 2 2.64 2.71 11.86
N VAL A 3 3.73 2.67 12.61
CA VAL A 3 3.77 3.05 14.02
C VAL A 3 4.72 4.20 14.27
N GLN A 4 4.44 5.00 15.30
CA GLN A 4 5.37 5.97 15.86
C GLN A 4 5.95 5.44 17.17
N CYS A 5 7.26 5.51 17.33
CA CYS A 5 7.93 5.14 18.58
C CYS A 5 7.62 6.17 19.67
N THR A 6 7.08 5.74 20.81
CA THR A 6 6.69 6.61 21.93
C THR A 6 7.65 6.51 23.12
N SER A 7 8.41 5.42 23.22
CA SER A 7 9.44 5.24 24.24
C SER A 7 10.56 4.33 23.73
N LEU A 8 11.77 4.51 24.25
CA LEU A 8 12.91 3.67 23.84
C LEU A 8 12.90 2.33 24.59
N PRO A 9 12.71 1.21 23.89
CA PRO A 9 13.21 -0.07 24.36
C PRO A 9 14.75 -0.01 24.51
N LYS A 10 15.27 -0.75 25.48
CA LYS A 10 16.65 -0.59 25.95
C LYS A 10 17.63 -1.28 24.99
N GLY A 11 18.49 -0.49 24.33
CA GLY A 11 19.61 -1.02 23.52
C GLY A 11 19.35 -1.13 22.01
N GLU A 12 18.38 -0.37 21.50
CA GLU A 12 17.91 -0.44 20.11
C GLU A 12 18.19 0.86 19.36
N HIS A 13 18.21 0.81 18.02
CA HIS A 13 18.51 1.98 17.18
C HIS A 13 17.26 2.80 16.82
N LEU A 14 16.19 2.63 17.59
CA LEU A 14 14.94 3.37 17.44
C LEU A 14 15.04 4.81 17.97
N THR A 15 14.21 5.68 17.42
CA THR A 15 14.12 7.10 17.80
C THR A 15 12.69 7.45 18.21
N VAL A 16 12.51 8.00 19.42
CA VAL A 16 11.20 8.47 19.89
C VAL A 16 10.67 9.58 18.96
N GLY A 17 9.41 9.49 18.58
CA GLY A 17 8.74 10.38 17.63
C GLY A 17 8.95 9.99 16.16
N GLN A 18 9.87 9.06 15.85
CA GLN A 18 10.07 8.57 14.49
C GLN A 18 9.00 7.53 14.14
N SER A 19 8.55 7.57 12.89
CA SER A 19 7.63 6.59 12.32
C SER A 19 8.38 5.45 11.61
N TYR A 20 7.84 4.25 11.75
CA TYR A 20 8.40 3.01 11.23
C TYR A 20 7.30 2.15 10.57
N PRO A 21 7.56 1.56 9.39
CA PRO A 21 6.66 0.57 8.81
C PRO A 21 6.70 -0.72 9.62
N ILE A 22 5.54 -1.37 9.75
CA ILE A 22 5.46 -2.71 10.35
C ILE A 22 5.56 -3.75 9.24
N TYR A 23 6.43 -4.74 9.42
CA TYR A 23 6.62 -5.88 8.50
C TYR A 23 5.80 -7.11 8.87
N ALA A 24 5.52 -7.28 10.16
CA ALA A 24 4.63 -8.29 10.70
C ALA A 24 4.18 -7.88 12.11
N VAL A 25 3.01 -8.36 12.50
CA VAL A 25 2.50 -8.29 13.88
C VAL A 25 2.37 -9.71 14.41
N GLU A 26 2.85 -9.91 15.63
CA GLU A 26 2.79 -11.20 16.30
C GLU A 26 2.14 -11.05 17.67
N PHE A 27 1.25 -12.00 17.99
CA PHE A 27 0.59 -12.10 19.27
C PHE A 27 0.95 -13.43 19.91
N ARG A 28 1.58 -13.36 21.08
CA ARG A 28 2.00 -14.53 21.84
C ARG A 28 1.82 -14.27 23.33
N ASP A 29 1.11 -15.17 24.02
CA ASP A 29 0.94 -15.12 25.48
C ASP A 29 0.41 -13.77 26.03
N GLY A 30 -0.40 -13.06 25.23
CA GLY A 30 -0.92 -11.73 25.58
C GLY A 30 0.04 -10.57 25.32
N ASP A 31 1.25 -10.84 24.85
CA ASP A 31 2.19 -9.83 24.32
C ASP A 31 1.94 -9.62 22.82
N CYS A 32 1.94 -8.35 22.40
CA CYS A 32 1.85 -7.96 21.00
C CYS A 32 3.21 -7.39 20.59
N ARG A 33 3.76 -7.88 19.48
CA ARG A 33 5.07 -7.48 19.00
C ARG A 33 5.00 -7.02 17.55
N TYR A 34 5.75 -5.97 17.24
CA TYR A 34 5.92 -5.44 15.89
C TYR A 34 7.29 -5.80 15.37
N TYR A 35 7.33 -6.29 14.13
CA TYR A 35 8.57 -6.52 13.40
C TYR A 35 8.90 -5.26 12.60
N ILE A 36 10.00 -4.58 12.96
CA ILE A 36 10.40 -3.27 12.44
C ILE A 36 11.88 -3.32 12.05
N CYS A 37 12.28 -2.65 10.96
CA CYS A 37 13.69 -2.37 10.71
C CYS A 37 14.09 -1.09 11.47
N ASP A 38 15.07 -1.19 12.35
CA ASP A 38 15.54 -0.05 13.16
C ASP A 38 16.25 0.99 12.29
N SER A 39 16.96 0.53 11.27
CA SER A 39 17.76 1.35 10.36
C SER A 39 17.45 1.06 8.89
N PRO A 40 17.58 2.08 8.01
CA PRO A 40 17.50 1.86 6.58
C PRO A 40 18.56 0.86 6.10
N GLY A 41 18.13 -0.18 5.39
CA GLY A 41 19.01 -1.20 4.83
C GLY A 41 19.26 -2.41 5.74
N ASP A 42 18.57 -2.51 6.89
CA ASP A 42 18.58 -3.73 7.69
C ASP A 42 18.14 -4.94 6.84
N ALA A 43 18.86 -6.05 7.02
CA ALA A 43 18.65 -7.27 6.24
C ALA A 43 17.37 -8.03 6.63
N TYR A 44 16.82 -7.73 7.81
CA TYR A 44 15.61 -8.31 8.38
C TYR A 44 15.04 -7.37 9.46
N PRO A 45 13.77 -7.49 9.82
CA PRO A 45 13.17 -6.67 10.87
C PRO A 45 13.43 -7.30 12.24
N TYR A 46 13.55 -6.47 13.28
CA TYR A 46 13.68 -6.86 14.68
C TYR A 46 12.31 -6.85 15.35
N SER A 47 12.15 -7.71 16.36
CA SER A 47 10.88 -7.87 17.09
C SER A 47 10.86 -7.00 18.33
N HIS A 48 9.96 -6.02 18.37
CA HIS A 48 9.81 -5.07 19.47
C HIS A 48 8.45 -5.20 20.13
N SER A 49 8.37 -4.95 21.44
CA SER A 49 7.06 -4.91 22.12
C SER A 49 6.25 -3.71 21.63
N ALA A 50 4.99 -3.94 21.29
CA ALA A 50 4.05 -2.91 20.87
C ALA A 50 3.84 -1.82 21.94
N ALA A 51 4.14 -2.10 23.20
CA ALA A 51 4.03 -1.12 24.30
C ALA A 51 4.91 0.14 24.12
N HIS A 52 5.90 0.08 23.24
CA HIS A 52 6.79 1.20 22.93
C HIS A 52 6.32 2.06 21.75
N PHE A 53 5.14 1.78 21.21
CA PHE A 53 4.68 2.35 19.95
C PHE A 53 3.20 2.75 20.00
N GLU A 54 2.85 3.70 19.14
CA GLU A 54 1.47 4.07 18.85
C GLU A 54 1.20 3.84 17.35
N LEU A 55 0.08 3.20 17.02
CA LEU A 55 -0.34 3.00 15.63
C LEU A 55 -0.82 4.33 15.03
N THR A 56 -0.10 4.83 14.02
CA THR A 56 -0.48 6.03 13.28
C THR A 56 -1.21 5.69 11.98
N ASP A 57 -0.97 4.51 11.43
CA ASP A 57 -1.74 3.91 10.33
C ASP A 57 -1.98 2.42 10.61
N ALA A 58 -3.26 2.06 10.74
CA ALA A 58 -3.70 0.69 10.98
C ALA A 58 -4.19 -0.03 9.71
N THR A 59 -4.02 0.58 8.53
CA THR A 59 -4.41 -0.02 7.25
C THR A 59 -3.57 -1.25 6.97
N ILE A 60 -4.20 -2.42 6.96
CA ILE A 60 -3.56 -3.70 6.64
C ILE A 60 -3.25 -3.71 5.13
N PRO A 61 -1.97 -3.88 4.73
CA PRO A 61 -1.60 -3.88 3.33
C PRO A 61 -2.23 -5.03 2.54
N ALA A 62 -2.34 -4.83 1.23
CA ALA A 62 -2.81 -5.87 0.34
C ALA A 62 -1.88 -7.10 0.38
N GLY A 63 -2.45 -8.31 0.30
CA GLY A 63 -1.69 -9.56 0.33
C GLY A 63 -1.20 -9.97 1.73
N TRP A 64 -1.56 -9.25 2.79
CA TRP A 64 -1.36 -9.70 4.15
C TRP A 64 -2.44 -10.69 4.57
N SER A 65 -2.04 -11.69 5.35
CA SER A 65 -2.93 -12.73 5.87
C SER A 65 -2.71 -12.97 7.35
N PHE A 66 -3.77 -13.46 7.99
CA PHE A 66 -3.72 -13.89 9.38
C PHE A 66 -3.41 -15.38 9.45
N SER A 67 -2.33 -15.74 10.13
CA SER A 67 -1.92 -17.12 10.39
C SER A 67 -2.27 -17.51 11.83
N PRO A 68 -3.26 -18.40 12.03
CA PRO A 68 -3.60 -18.93 13.35
C PRO A 68 -2.61 -20.02 13.78
N GLY A 69 -2.23 -20.05 15.05
CA GLY A 69 -1.33 -21.05 15.61
C GLY A 69 -1.05 -20.81 17.08
N GLU A 70 -0.05 -21.50 17.64
CA GLU A 70 0.46 -21.24 19.00
C GLU A 70 0.93 -19.78 19.15
N THR A 71 1.46 -19.22 18.07
CA THR A 71 1.74 -17.81 17.91
C THR A 71 0.89 -17.28 16.76
N MET A 72 -0.01 -16.35 17.06
CA MET A 72 -0.89 -15.73 16.08
C MET A 72 -0.13 -14.63 15.34
N ARG A 73 -0.16 -14.64 14.01
CA ARG A 73 0.61 -13.68 13.21
C ARG A 73 -0.22 -13.01 12.12
N LEU A 74 -0.05 -11.71 11.95
CA LEU A 74 -0.54 -10.94 10.81
C LEU A 74 0.69 -10.45 10.03
N ALA A 75 0.87 -10.93 8.80
CA ALA A 75 2.05 -10.69 7.98
C ALA A 75 1.72 -10.85 6.49
N PRO A 76 2.59 -10.43 5.55
CA PRO A 76 2.47 -10.80 4.15
C PRO A 76 2.26 -12.30 3.97
N GLN A 77 1.39 -12.70 3.04
CA GLN A 77 1.11 -14.11 2.79
C GLN A 77 2.39 -14.90 2.46
N SER A 78 3.34 -14.30 1.73
CA SER A 78 4.63 -14.92 1.43
C SER A 78 5.49 -15.23 2.66
N TRP A 79 5.31 -14.49 3.76
CA TRP A 79 5.93 -14.83 5.05
C TRP A 79 5.22 -16.04 5.65
N ASN A 80 3.88 -16.01 5.71
CA ASN A 80 3.09 -17.07 6.34
C ASN A 80 3.18 -18.42 5.62
N ASP A 81 3.29 -18.41 4.30
CA ASP A 81 3.40 -19.61 3.46
C ASP A 81 4.82 -20.19 3.45
N PHE A 82 5.81 -19.48 4.03
CA PHE A 82 7.21 -19.91 4.10
C PHE A 82 7.51 -20.48 5.50
N PRO A 83 7.72 -21.81 5.65
CA PRO A 83 8.00 -22.42 6.94
C PRO A 83 9.31 -21.90 7.55
N TYR A 84 9.29 -21.54 8.84
CA TYR A 84 10.45 -21.01 9.56
C TYR A 84 11.08 -19.78 8.87
N PHE A 85 10.24 -18.93 8.28
CA PHE A 85 10.70 -17.79 7.50
C PHE A 85 11.64 -16.87 8.29
N TYR A 86 11.27 -16.52 9.53
CA TYR A 86 12.05 -15.58 10.32
C TYR A 86 13.40 -16.18 10.74
N GLU A 87 13.43 -17.44 11.14
CA GLU A 87 14.66 -18.17 11.42
C GLU A 87 15.53 -18.25 10.15
N SER A 88 14.93 -18.52 9.00
CA SER A 88 15.62 -18.53 7.71
C SER A 88 16.19 -17.16 7.33
N LEU A 89 15.54 -16.06 7.72
CA LEU A 89 16.09 -14.71 7.55
C LEU A 89 17.31 -14.48 8.44
N LEU A 90 17.22 -14.86 9.72
CA LEU A 90 18.34 -14.74 10.66
C LEU A 90 19.55 -15.57 10.21
N ASP A 91 19.30 -16.76 9.66
CA ASP A 91 20.32 -17.64 9.09
C ASP A 91 20.86 -17.17 7.73
N GLY A 92 20.32 -16.08 7.17
CA GLY A 92 20.74 -15.52 5.89
C GLY A 92 20.42 -16.41 4.69
N VAL A 93 19.38 -17.25 4.80
CA VAL A 93 18.95 -18.15 3.72
C VAL A 93 18.54 -17.31 2.50
N PRO A 94 19.15 -17.53 1.32
CA PRO A 94 18.92 -16.67 0.15
C PRO A 94 17.45 -16.54 -0.26
N ALA A 95 16.67 -17.63 -0.17
CA ALA A 95 15.25 -17.62 -0.51
C ALA A 95 14.44 -16.71 0.43
N ALA A 96 14.74 -16.74 1.73
CA ALA A 96 14.07 -15.89 2.71
C ALA A 96 14.44 -14.41 2.50
N LEU A 97 15.72 -14.11 2.26
CA LEU A 97 16.19 -12.75 1.96
C LEU A 97 15.54 -12.16 0.70
N VAL A 98 15.35 -12.98 -0.36
CA VAL A 98 14.64 -12.55 -1.58
C VAL A 98 13.20 -12.18 -1.27
N VAL A 99 12.49 -13.01 -0.51
CA VAL A 99 11.10 -12.74 -0.11
C VAL A 99 11.04 -11.49 0.78
N PHE A 100 11.92 -11.32 1.75
CA PHE A 100 11.90 -10.14 2.61
C PHE A 100 12.21 -8.86 1.85
N ARG A 101 13.17 -8.87 0.91
CA ARG A 101 13.42 -7.71 0.03
C ARG A 101 12.20 -7.35 -0.82
N ALA A 102 11.45 -8.34 -1.27
CA ALA A 102 10.20 -8.09 -1.99
C ALA A 102 9.14 -7.45 -1.08
N ILE A 103 9.05 -7.90 0.18
CA ILE A 103 8.17 -7.29 1.19
C ILE A 103 8.60 -5.84 1.47
N GLN A 104 9.89 -5.60 1.72
CA GLN A 104 10.45 -4.26 1.91
C GLN A 104 10.08 -3.33 0.77
N LYS A 105 10.37 -3.76 -0.46
CA LYS A 105 10.00 -3.00 -1.64
C LYS A 105 8.50 -2.72 -1.69
N SER A 106 7.65 -3.70 -1.43
CA SER A 106 6.19 -3.51 -1.49
C SER A 106 5.66 -2.52 -0.45
N LEU A 107 6.30 -2.42 0.72
CA LEU A 107 5.90 -1.50 1.78
C LEU A 107 6.51 -0.11 1.60
N ASP A 108 7.74 -0.03 1.07
CA ASP A 108 8.38 1.23 0.69
C ASP A 108 7.62 1.89 -0.47
N ASP A 109 7.10 1.08 -1.40
CA ASP A 109 6.22 1.52 -2.48
C ASP A 109 4.81 1.93 -1.95
N GLU A 110 4.50 1.78 -0.64
CA GLU A 110 3.18 2.02 -0.01
C GLU A 110 3.16 3.12 1.09
N ALA A 111 4.22 3.94 1.26
CA ALA A 111 4.17 5.21 2.02
C ALA A 111 4.03 6.42 1.06
N PRO A 112 3.33 7.51 1.44
CA PRO A 112 2.42 8.28 0.57
C PRO A 112 3.06 8.73 -0.75
N ASP A 113 2.84 7.94 -1.81
CA ASP A 113 3.14 8.07 -3.24
C ASP A 113 4.18 9.07 -3.77
N PRO A 114 4.92 8.57 -4.79
CA PRO A 114 4.40 8.71 -6.14
C PRO A 114 4.14 7.35 -6.80
N ARG A 115 2.91 6.84 -6.69
CA ARG A 115 2.28 5.85 -7.58
C ARG A 115 2.53 6.42 -8.97
N PRO A 116 2.99 5.62 -9.93
CA PRO A 116 3.14 6.11 -11.29
C PRO A 116 1.81 6.71 -11.71
N LEU A 117 1.83 8.02 -11.96
CA LEU A 117 0.68 8.69 -12.52
C LEU A 117 0.55 8.16 -13.94
N VAL A 118 -0.58 7.53 -14.19
CA VAL A 118 -0.99 7.16 -15.53
C VAL A 118 -1.98 8.21 -16.03
N THR A 119 -1.94 8.47 -17.33
CA THR A 119 -2.99 9.26 -17.97
C THR A 119 -4.21 8.37 -18.14
N VAL A 120 -5.29 8.72 -17.45
CA VAL A 120 -6.62 8.11 -17.62
C VAL A 120 -7.52 9.14 -18.26
N TYR A 121 -8.35 8.72 -19.20
CA TYR A 121 -9.35 9.57 -19.82
C TYR A 121 -10.67 9.47 -19.07
N VAL A 122 -11.17 10.61 -18.61
CA VAL A 122 -12.47 10.73 -17.92
C VAL A 122 -13.43 11.48 -18.84
N ARG A 123 -14.65 10.97 -18.97
CA ARG A 123 -15.68 11.62 -19.79
C ARG A 123 -16.14 12.92 -19.14
N LEU A 124 -16.29 13.96 -19.95
CA LEU A 124 -16.96 15.19 -19.56
C LEU A 124 -18.47 15.05 -19.78
N LEU A 125 -19.24 15.42 -18.76
CA LEU A 125 -20.69 15.48 -18.80
C LEU A 125 -21.13 16.86 -19.32
N ASN A 126 -22.29 16.92 -19.97
CA ASN A 126 -22.92 18.15 -20.47
C ASN A 126 -22.20 18.93 -21.60
N GLU A 127 -21.22 18.33 -22.27
CA GLU A 127 -20.50 18.97 -23.40
C GLU A 127 -21.29 18.98 -24.75
N GLY A 128 -22.54 18.50 -24.77
CA GLY A 128 -23.36 18.38 -25.99
C GLY A 128 -22.85 17.35 -27.02
N THR A 129 -21.65 16.80 -26.80
CA THR A 129 -21.00 15.71 -27.54
C THR A 129 -20.17 14.86 -26.57
N THR A 130 -19.72 13.67 -26.99
CA THR A 130 -18.86 12.83 -26.15
C THR A 130 -17.42 13.36 -26.21
N VAL A 131 -16.96 13.92 -25.11
CA VAL A 131 -15.60 14.45 -24.93
C VAL A 131 -14.95 13.76 -23.74
N TYR A 132 -13.64 13.51 -23.84
CA TYR A 132 -12.83 12.95 -22.76
C TYR A 132 -11.70 13.92 -22.40
N ARG A 133 -11.40 14.04 -21.12
CA ARG A 133 -10.27 14.81 -20.59
C ARG A 133 -9.18 13.87 -20.06
N PRO A 134 -7.91 14.07 -20.42
CA PRO A 134 -6.81 13.34 -19.79
C PRO A 134 -6.60 13.86 -18.37
N VAL A 135 -6.58 12.94 -17.40
CA VAL A 135 -6.34 13.25 -15.98
C VAL A 135 -5.25 12.35 -15.43
N SER A 136 -4.52 12.84 -14.44
CA SER A 136 -3.58 12.01 -13.69
C SER A 136 -4.35 11.11 -12.73
N ALA A 137 -4.01 9.82 -12.72
CA ALA A 137 -4.57 8.87 -11.78
C ALA A 137 -3.46 8.02 -11.15
N TYR A 138 -3.61 7.72 -9.87
CA TYR A 138 -2.72 6.79 -9.19
C TYR A 138 -3.10 5.36 -9.60
N PHE A 139 -2.20 4.68 -10.30
CA PHE A 139 -2.42 3.29 -10.71
C PHE A 139 -2.47 2.38 -9.48
N VAL A 140 -3.52 1.56 -9.38
CA VAL A 140 -3.72 0.62 -8.26
C VAL A 140 -3.48 -0.81 -8.74
N SER A 141 -3.95 -1.16 -9.94
CA SER A 141 -3.73 -2.44 -10.62
C SER A 141 -4.15 -2.30 -12.09
N ASP A 142 -3.94 -3.33 -12.92
CA ASP A 142 -4.28 -3.34 -14.36
C ASP A 142 -5.69 -2.80 -14.69
N GLU A 143 -6.66 -3.06 -13.83
CA GLU A 143 -8.05 -2.64 -14.04
C GLU A 143 -8.49 -1.48 -13.13
N LEU A 144 -7.62 -0.94 -12.26
CA LEU A 144 -8.04 0.00 -11.21
C LEU A 144 -7.11 1.20 -11.06
N ALA A 145 -7.72 2.38 -10.91
CA ALA A 145 -7.01 3.59 -10.55
C ALA A 145 -7.81 4.47 -9.58
N LEU A 146 -7.11 5.39 -8.93
CA LEU A 146 -7.68 6.45 -8.11
C LEU A 146 -7.43 7.78 -8.84
N ILE A 147 -8.49 8.52 -9.18
CA ILE A 147 -8.34 9.83 -9.85
C ILE A 147 -7.57 10.77 -8.91
N ALA A 148 -6.44 11.31 -9.35
CA ALA A 148 -5.60 12.16 -8.52
C ALA A 148 -6.25 13.54 -8.34
N PRO A 149 -5.91 14.26 -7.26
CA PRO A 149 -6.25 15.68 -7.14
C PRO A 149 -5.74 16.46 -8.36
N ALA A 150 -6.64 17.18 -9.03
CA ALA A 150 -6.32 18.08 -10.12
C ALA A 150 -6.49 19.51 -9.62
N ALA A 151 -5.42 20.30 -9.62
CA ALA A 151 -5.43 21.68 -9.10
C ALA A 151 -6.33 22.62 -9.92
N ASP A 152 -6.65 22.24 -11.15
CA ASP A 152 -7.50 22.95 -12.11
C ASP A 152 -8.93 22.37 -12.18
N TYR A 153 -9.29 21.37 -11.37
CA TYR A 153 -10.65 20.85 -11.38
C TYR A 153 -11.59 21.80 -10.62
N ASP A 154 -12.55 22.36 -11.37
CA ASP A 154 -13.66 23.15 -10.85
C ASP A 154 -14.98 22.55 -11.33
N GLY A 155 -15.69 21.88 -10.41
CA GLY A 155 -16.96 21.18 -10.68
C GLY A 155 -18.12 22.09 -11.04
N GLU A 156 -18.00 23.41 -10.84
CA GLU A 156 -19.00 24.39 -11.32
C GLU A 156 -18.78 24.73 -12.79
N SER A 157 -17.55 24.53 -13.30
CA SER A 157 -17.16 24.82 -14.69
C SER A 157 -17.17 23.60 -15.59
N GLU A 158 -16.79 22.43 -15.07
CA GLU A 158 -16.69 21.17 -15.81
C GLU A 158 -17.19 20.02 -14.94
N GLU A 159 -18.21 19.30 -15.43
CA GLU A 159 -18.72 18.14 -14.71
C GLU A 159 -18.05 16.87 -15.27
N TRP A 160 -17.22 16.22 -14.46
CA TRP A 160 -16.54 14.98 -14.84
C TRP A 160 -17.38 13.78 -14.42
N GLU A 161 -17.40 12.72 -15.24
CA GLU A 161 -18.09 11.48 -14.86
C GLU A 161 -17.51 10.86 -13.58
N PHE A 162 -16.21 11.06 -13.34
CA PHE A 162 -15.49 10.65 -12.14
C PHE A 162 -14.65 11.80 -11.57
N ALA A 163 -14.90 12.17 -10.32
CA ALA A 163 -14.24 13.27 -9.64
C ALA A 163 -12.88 12.86 -9.01
N PRO A 164 -12.00 13.82 -8.68
CA PRO A 164 -10.79 13.55 -7.90
C PRO A 164 -11.09 12.80 -6.60
N GLY A 165 -10.27 11.81 -6.28
CA GLY A 165 -10.43 10.93 -5.12
C GLY A 165 -11.37 9.73 -5.35
N GLU A 166 -12.02 9.62 -6.50
CA GLU A 166 -12.84 8.45 -6.82
C GLU A 166 -11.98 7.28 -7.34
N LYS A 167 -12.30 6.07 -6.86
CA LYS A 167 -11.70 4.82 -7.34
C LYS A 167 -12.49 4.29 -8.53
N VAL A 168 -11.82 4.11 -9.65
CA VAL A 168 -12.43 3.77 -10.95
C VAL A 168 -11.85 2.50 -11.51
N VAL A 169 -12.66 1.82 -12.33
CA VAL A 169 -12.25 0.71 -13.18
C VAL A 169 -11.85 1.25 -14.55
N LEU A 170 -10.76 0.73 -15.08
CA LEU A 170 -10.21 1.12 -16.37
C LEU A 170 -10.55 0.10 -17.45
N ASP A 171 -10.70 0.59 -18.68
CA ASP A 171 -10.74 -0.23 -19.89
C ASP A 171 -9.91 0.45 -21.00
N TRP A 172 -9.43 -0.34 -21.96
CA TRP A 172 -8.71 0.18 -23.12
C TRP A 172 -9.71 0.62 -24.19
N PHE A 173 -9.51 1.81 -24.74
CA PHE A 173 -10.33 2.35 -25.80
C PHE A 173 -9.45 2.87 -26.95
N ASP A 174 -9.79 2.51 -28.18
CA ASP A 174 -9.10 3.00 -29.38
C ASP A 174 -9.85 4.19 -29.97
N PHE A 175 -9.21 5.36 -29.97
CA PHE A 175 -9.74 6.58 -30.60
C PHE A 175 -9.26 6.78 -32.05
N GLY A 176 -8.55 5.80 -32.63
CA GLY A 176 -8.01 5.82 -34.00
C GLY A 176 -6.55 6.24 -34.11
N GLU A 177 -5.96 6.79 -33.04
CA GLU A 177 -4.53 7.15 -32.95
C GLU A 177 -3.75 6.27 -31.96
N GLY A 178 -4.39 5.22 -31.43
CA GLY A 178 -3.84 4.30 -30.45
C GLY A 178 -4.81 4.01 -29.30
N GLU A 179 -4.49 2.97 -28.53
CA GLU A 179 -5.26 2.57 -27.36
C GLU A 179 -4.89 3.44 -26.16
N VAL A 180 -5.91 3.90 -25.43
CA VAL A 180 -5.76 4.67 -24.19
C VAL A 180 -6.63 4.09 -23.07
N LEU A 181 -6.25 4.34 -21.82
CA LEU A 181 -7.03 3.93 -20.66
C LEU A 181 -8.17 4.91 -20.39
N VAL A 182 -9.40 4.40 -20.30
CA VAL A 182 -10.61 5.17 -20.02
C VAL A 182 -11.21 4.69 -18.70
N ALA A 183 -11.64 5.61 -17.84
CA ALA A 183 -12.44 5.27 -16.66
C ALA A 183 -13.87 4.91 -17.10
N VAL A 184 -14.34 3.71 -16.76
CA VAL A 184 -15.64 3.20 -17.26
C VAL A 184 -16.69 2.96 -16.17
N ARG A 185 -16.27 2.83 -14.90
CA ARG A 185 -17.19 2.72 -13.75
C ARG A 185 -16.50 2.99 -12.43
N ARG A 186 -17.28 3.35 -11.41
CA ARG A 186 -16.81 3.39 -10.01
C ARG A 186 -16.57 1.96 -9.50
N TRP A 187 -15.48 1.77 -8.77
CA TRP A 187 -15.23 0.52 -8.06
C TRP A 187 -16.23 0.34 -6.91
N GLY A 188 -16.78 -0.87 -6.76
CA GLY A 188 -17.65 -1.21 -5.63
C GLY A 188 -19.15 -0.94 -5.82
N LEU A 189 -19.56 -0.23 -6.87
CA LEU A 189 -20.96 -0.19 -7.27
C LEU A 189 -21.25 -1.44 -8.12
N LYS A 190 -22.09 -2.35 -7.60
CA LYS A 190 -22.71 -3.39 -8.42
C LYS A 190 -23.74 -2.71 -9.32
N GLY A 191 -23.54 -2.84 -10.64
CA GLY A 191 -24.57 -2.52 -11.64
C GLY A 191 -25.75 -3.47 -11.55
#